data_AF-A0A160FXC6-F1
#
_entry.id   AF-A0A160FXC6-F1
#
_cell.length_a   1.000
_cell.length_b   1.000
_cell.length_c   1.000
_cell.angle_alpha   90.00
_cell.angle_beta   90.00
_cell.angle_gamma   90.00
#
_symmetry.space_group_name_H-M   'P 1'
#
loop_
_entity.id
_entity.type
_entity.pdbx_description
1 polymer ?
#
loop_
_entity_poly.entity_id
_entity_poly.type
_entity_poly.pdbx_seq_one_letter_code
_entity_poly.pdbx_strand_id
1 'polypeptide(L)'
;MTNTSKHLIIMACSATKLEQPAPALDLYRGVMYSTYRANVRHEASPEVMILSARHGFLRADTIIAPYEHRMSTERADAMLSDLPSYLCDGWPAQARSVLLVGGKEYRRVMRAAVSHLSTSGCLAPDTCVEETNGGIGYQRSQLGAYLRAIAKPDDNVVGFQPNGTPLYRRLGVYAIGDSVQVAYRARPDLPARPARIEELFDSPRGDTASIAMLDVKPGAPAQTWISLSDLKPVHA
;
A
#
# COMPACT_ATOMS: atom_id res chain seq x y z
N MET A 1 13.03 4.38 -16.77
CA MET A 1 13.54 4.92 -15.49
C MET A 1 12.69 4.30 -14.40
N THR A 2 13.22 3.30 -13.70
CA THR A 2 12.50 2.62 -12.61
C THR A 2 12.38 3.60 -11.45
N ASN A 3 11.17 4.03 -11.12
CA ASN A 3 10.90 4.82 -9.93
C ASN A 3 11.21 3.92 -8.72
N THR A 4 12.40 4.03 -8.13
CA THR A 4 12.78 3.21 -6.97
C THR A 4 11.89 3.61 -5.80
N SER A 5 11.03 2.68 -5.36
CA SER A 5 10.12 2.95 -4.26
C SER A 5 10.90 3.16 -2.97
N LYS A 6 10.59 4.23 -2.23
CA LYS A 6 11.17 4.49 -0.90
C LYS A 6 10.57 3.60 0.19
N HIS A 7 9.59 2.76 -0.17
CA HIS A 7 8.83 1.93 0.75
C HIS A 7 9.09 0.45 0.45
N LEU A 8 9.46 -0.29 1.48
CA LEU A 8 9.63 -1.74 1.44
C LEU A 8 8.64 -2.39 2.42
N ILE A 9 7.94 -3.42 1.97
CA ILE A 9 7.17 -4.29 2.84
C ILE A 9 7.84 -5.66 2.89
N ILE A 10 8.12 -6.14 4.11
CA ILE A 10 8.60 -7.50 4.33
C ILE A 10 7.45 -8.35 4.84
N MET A 11 6.94 -9.25 4.00
CA MET A 11 5.76 -10.06 4.29
C MET A 11 6.13 -11.48 4.73
N ALA A 12 5.43 -12.02 5.71
CA ALA A 12 5.51 -13.43 6.04
C ALA A 12 4.89 -14.28 4.92
N CYS A 13 5.40 -15.49 4.70
CA CYS A 13 4.76 -16.44 3.81
C CYS A 13 3.38 -16.89 4.34
N SER A 14 2.55 -17.45 3.46
CA SER A 14 1.20 -17.91 3.78
C SER A 14 1.08 -19.43 3.72
N ALA A 15 0.27 -20.01 4.60
CA ALA A 15 -0.17 -21.40 4.49
C ALA A 15 -0.96 -21.61 3.19
N THR A 16 -1.89 -20.71 2.87
CA THR A 16 -2.68 -20.79 1.64
C THR A 16 -1.83 -20.38 0.43
N LYS A 17 -1.69 -21.30 -0.53
CA LYS A 17 -0.88 -21.14 -1.75
C LYS A 17 -1.68 -21.57 -2.99
N LEU A 18 -1.25 -21.16 -4.17
CA LEU A 18 -1.68 -21.79 -5.43
C LEU A 18 -1.15 -23.22 -5.51
N GLU A 19 -1.78 -24.04 -6.35
CA GLU A 19 -1.40 -25.44 -6.58
C GLU A 19 -0.22 -25.62 -7.54
N GLN A 20 0.14 -24.57 -8.28
CA GLN A 20 1.20 -24.60 -9.28
C GLN A 20 2.29 -23.56 -8.96
N PRO A 21 3.53 -23.77 -9.44
CA PRO A 21 4.59 -22.79 -9.30
C PRO A 21 4.18 -21.42 -9.85
N ALA A 22 4.48 -20.37 -9.09
CA ALA A 22 4.15 -19.00 -9.44
C ALA A 22 5.14 -18.04 -8.74
N PRO A 23 5.24 -16.77 -9.18
CA PRO A 23 5.92 -15.72 -8.41
C PRO A 23 5.45 -15.72 -6.95
N ALA A 24 6.35 -15.56 -5.99
CA ALA A 24 6.04 -15.70 -4.56
C ALA A 24 4.87 -14.81 -4.11
N LEU A 25 4.80 -13.57 -4.57
CA LEU A 25 3.70 -12.64 -4.27
C LEU A 25 2.33 -13.12 -4.79
N ASP A 26 2.34 -13.86 -5.89
CA ASP A 26 1.14 -14.44 -6.51
C ASP A 26 0.80 -15.81 -5.94
N LEU A 27 1.82 -16.62 -5.61
CA LEU A 27 1.67 -17.94 -5.01
C LEU A 27 0.89 -17.83 -3.71
N TYR A 28 1.23 -16.90 -2.82
CA TYR A 28 0.60 -16.78 -1.51
C TYR A 28 -0.79 -16.11 -1.58
N ARG A 29 -1.78 -16.79 -1.00
CA ARG A 29 -3.21 -16.42 -1.08
C ARG A 29 -3.87 -16.09 0.27
N GLY A 30 -3.13 -16.14 1.38
CA GLY A 30 -3.69 -15.83 2.69
C GLY A 30 -4.15 -14.38 2.87
N VAL A 31 -4.83 -14.12 3.99
CA VAL A 31 -5.54 -12.85 4.25
C VAL A 31 -4.67 -11.59 4.19
N MET A 32 -3.38 -11.67 4.50
CA MET A 32 -2.47 -10.52 4.37
C MET A 32 -2.18 -10.19 2.91
N TYR A 33 -2.08 -11.20 2.03
CA TYR A 33 -1.87 -11.01 0.60
C TYR A 33 -3.14 -10.51 -0.10
N SER A 34 -4.32 -10.93 0.34
CA SER A 34 -5.57 -10.32 -0.14
C SER A 34 -5.71 -8.88 0.32
N THR A 35 -5.36 -8.55 1.57
CA THR A 35 -5.30 -7.16 2.04
C THR A 35 -4.28 -6.33 1.26
N TYR A 36 -3.09 -6.85 0.98
CA TYR A 36 -2.09 -6.18 0.14
C TYR A 36 -2.67 -5.84 -1.23
N ARG A 37 -3.19 -6.84 -1.97
CA ARG A 37 -3.76 -6.65 -3.30
C ARG A 37 -4.96 -5.70 -3.33
N ALA A 38 -5.74 -5.66 -2.26
CA ALA A 38 -6.90 -4.77 -2.16
C ALA A 38 -6.53 -3.29 -1.90
N ASN A 39 -5.31 -2.99 -1.47
CA ASN A 39 -4.93 -1.63 -1.05
C ASN A 39 -3.73 -1.05 -1.80
N VAL A 40 -2.89 -1.88 -2.42
CA VAL A 40 -1.77 -1.39 -3.23
C VAL A 40 -2.29 -0.63 -4.44
N ARG A 41 -1.73 0.57 -4.70
CA ARG A 41 -1.99 1.34 -5.92
C ARG A 41 -0.81 1.19 -6.87
N HIS A 42 -1.08 1.09 -8.17
CA HIS A 42 -0.03 0.83 -9.16
C HIS A 42 0.99 1.98 -9.19
N GLU A 43 0.53 3.23 -9.10
CA GLU A 43 1.40 4.40 -9.12
C GLU A 43 2.33 4.52 -7.89
N ALA A 44 2.02 3.80 -6.80
CA ALA A 44 2.70 3.88 -5.51
C ALA A 44 2.97 2.49 -4.92
N SER A 45 3.30 1.52 -5.78
CA SER A 45 3.59 0.16 -5.33
C SER A 45 4.89 0.15 -4.51
N PRO A 46 4.87 -0.40 -3.27
CA PRO A 46 6.09 -0.60 -2.51
C PRO A 46 6.90 -1.74 -3.12
N GLU A 47 8.20 -1.76 -2.82
CA GLU A 47 9.00 -2.97 -2.98
C GLU A 47 8.52 -4.03 -2.00
N VAL A 48 8.55 -5.30 -2.40
CA VAL A 48 8.09 -6.40 -1.54
C VAL A 48 9.14 -7.51 -1.46
N MET A 49 9.53 -7.81 -0.22
CA MET A 49 10.33 -8.97 0.13
C MET A 49 9.48 -9.93 0.95
N ILE A 50 9.69 -11.23 0.78
CA ILE A 50 8.90 -12.25 1.47
C ILE A 50 9.81 -13.14 2.30
N LEU A 51 9.51 -13.29 3.58
CA LEU A 51 10.16 -14.30 4.43
C LEU A 51 9.37 -15.61 4.38
N SER A 52 9.95 -16.61 3.73
CA SER A 52 9.48 -17.98 3.66
C SER A 52 10.13 -18.85 4.74
N ALA A 53 9.32 -19.60 5.49
CA ALA A 53 9.85 -20.60 6.43
C ALA A 53 10.69 -21.69 5.71
N ARG A 54 10.37 -22.04 4.46
CA ARG A 54 11.15 -23.02 3.69
C ARG A 54 12.38 -22.40 3.05
N HIS A 55 12.21 -21.26 2.39
CA HIS A 55 13.19 -20.73 1.45
C HIS A 55 14.02 -19.54 1.98
N GLY A 56 13.74 -19.04 3.19
CA GLY A 56 14.34 -17.79 3.66
C GLY A 56 13.70 -16.57 2.99
N PHE A 57 14.47 -15.49 2.81
CA PHE A 57 14.02 -14.29 2.14
C PHE A 57 13.98 -14.50 0.63
N LEU A 58 12.90 -14.01 0.01
CA LEU A 58 12.65 -14.10 -1.42
C LEU A 58 12.20 -12.74 -1.95
N ARG A 59 12.57 -12.44 -3.19
CA ARG A 59 11.94 -11.37 -3.94
C ARG A 59 10.51 -11.76 -4.32
N ALA A 60 9.62 -10.77 -4.41
CA ALA A 60 8.22 -10.96 -4.79
C ALA A 60 8.02 -11.73 -6.11
N ASP A 61 8.93 -11.55 -7.06
CA ASP A 61 8.91 -12.15 -8.41
C ASP A 61 9.52 -13.57 -8.47
N THR A 62 10.11 -14.06 -7.38
CA THR A 62 10.77 -15.38 -7.36
C THR A 62 9.74 -16.50 -7.57
N ILE A 63 9.92 -17.32 -8.61
CA ILE A 63 9.03 -18.46 -8.88
C ILE A 63 9.33 -19.59 -7.89
N ILE A 64 8.33 -19.99 -7.12
CA ILE A 64 8.43 -21.09 -6.15
C ILE A 64 7.23 -22.04 -6.28
N ALA A 65 7.45 -23.32 -6.03
CA ALA A 65 6.40 -24.34 -5.96
C ALA A 65 5.66 -24.30 -4.61
N PRO A 66 4.39 -24.75 -4.53
CA PRO A 66 3.71 -24.92 -3.25
C PRO A 66 4.47 -25.87 -2.32
N TYR A 67 4.39 -25.59 -1.02
CA TYR A 67 5.07 -26.35 0.02
C TYR A 67 4.34 -26.19 1.35
N GLU A 68 4.59 -27.10 2.29
CA GLU A 68 4.17 -26.96 3.68
C GLU A 68 5.36 -26.94 4.62
N HIS A 69 5.60 -25.79 5.24
CA HIS A 69 6.63 -25.57 6.25
C HIS A 69 6.20 -24.38 7.11
N ARG A 70 5.96 -24.61 8.40
CA ARG A 70 5.57 -23.58 9.36
C ARG A 70 6.80 -22.89 9.94
N MET A 71 6.73 -21.57 10.13
CA MET A 71 7.70 -20.85 10.97
C MET A 71 7.41 -21.14 12.44
N SER A 72 8.05 -22.18 12.98
CA SER A 72 8.11 -22.43 14.41
C SER A 72 9.18 -21.56 15.07
N THR A 73 9.23 -21.58 16.40
CA THR A 73 10.30 -20.94 17.17
C THR A 73 11.66 -21.52 16.79
N GLU A 74 11.77 -22.84 16.71
CA GLU A 74 13.01 -23.55 16.37
C GLU A 74 13.47 -23.21 14.95
N ARG A 75 12.52 -23.07 14.02
CA ARG A 75 12.84 -22.65 12.65
C ARG A 75 13.35 -21.21 12.61
N ALA A 76 12.71 -20.31 13.35
CA ALA A 76 13.17 -18.94 13.46
C ALA A 76 14.56 -18.86 14.12
N ASP A 77 14.81 -19.64 15.16
CA ASP A 77 16.10 -19.68 15.85
C ASP A 77 17.21 -20.24 14.94
N ALA A 78 16.92 -21.29 14.15
CA ALA A 78 17.84 -21.79 13.13
C ALA A 78 18.16 -20.71 12.08
N MET A 79 17.15 -19.94 11.64
CA MET A 79 17.39 -18.81 10.74
C MET A 79 18.22 -17.69 11.37
N LEU A 80 18.00 -17.38 12.64
CA LEU A 80 18.76 -16.36 13.35
C LEU A 80 20.23 -16.77 13.56
N SER A 81 20.48 -18.07 13.77
CA SER A 81 21.84 -18.59 13.98
C SER A 81 22.73 -18.51 12.73
N ASP A 82 22.14 -18.55 11.54
CA ASP A 82 22.84 -18.49 10.26
C ASP A 82 22.09 -17.59 9.27
N LEU A 83 21.76 -16.37 9.73
CA LEU A 83 20.95 -15.43 8.98
C LEU A 83 21.43 -15.16 7.54
N PRO A 84 22.75 -14.99 7.28
CA PRO A 84 23.24 -14.73 5.92
C PRO A 84 22.86 -15.82 4.93
N SER A 85 22.80 -17.10 5.35
CA SER A 85 22.40 -18.21 4.46
C SER A 85 20.93 -18.14 4.00
N TYR A 86 20.10 -17.36 4.69
CA TYR A 86 18.68 -17.18 4.38
C TYR A 86 18.37 -15.86 3.68
N LEU A 87 19.35 -14.97 3.52
CA LEU A 87 19.16 -13.74 2.75
C LEU A 87 19.26 -14.05 1.25
N CYS A 88 18.54 -13.29 0.44
CA CYS A 88 18.72 -13.26 -1.01
C CYS A 88 19.30 -11.92 -1.45
N ASP A 89 19.75 -11.83 -2.69
CA ASP A 89 20.15 -10.57 -3.30
C ASP A 89 18.95 -9.69 -3.69
N GLY A 90 19.23 -8.46 -4.11
CA GLY A 90 18.23 -7.56 -4.68
C GLY A 90 17.36 -6.83 -3.67
N TRP A 91 17.85 -6.60 -2.45
CA TRP A 91 17.21 -5.73 -1.48
C TRP A 91 17.19 -4.27 -1.97
N PRO A 92 16.09 -3.51 -1.74
CA PRO A 92 15.97 -2.15 -2.24
C PRO A 92 16.78 -1.18 -1.37
N ALA A 93 18.00 -0.85 -1.81
CA ALA A 93 18.93 -0.01 -1.05
C ALA A 93 18.43 1.42 -0.76
N GLN A 94 17.42 1.89 -1.49
CA GLN A 94 16.83 3.22 -1.31
C GLN A 94 15.60 3.23 -0.40
N ALA A 95 15.23 2.09 0.19
CA ALA A 95 14.08 2.01 1.09
C ALA A 95 14.36 2.81 2.37
N ARG A 96 13.52 3.83 2.61
CA ARG A 96 13.56 4.68 3.81
C ARG A 96 12.45 4.37 4.81
N SER A 97 11.44 3.61 4.37
CA SER A 97 10.36 3.13 5.23
C SER A 97 10.20 1.63 4.99
N VAL A 98 10.25 0.86 6.07
CA VAL A 98 10.12 -0.60 6.05
C VAL A 98 8.96 -1.00 6.96
N LEU A 99 8.00 -1.73 6.42
CA LEU A 99 6.92 -2.35 7.20
C LEU A 99 7.14 -3.87 7.32
N LEU A 100 7.23 -4.36 8.55
CA LEU A 100 7.31 -5.80 8.86
C LEU A 100 5.92 -6.37 9.11
N VAL A 101 5.53 -7.33 8.27
CA VAL A 101 4.17 -7.87 8.25
C VAL A 101 4.19 -9.35 8.52
N GLY A 102 3.80 -9.76 9.74
CA GLY A 102 3.76 -11.16 10.09
C GLY A 102 3.55 -11.48 11.57
N GLY A 103 3.43 -12.79 11.83
CA GLY A 103 3.42 -13.32 13.19
C GLY A 103 4.73 -13.03 13.94
N LYS A 104 4.72 -13.22 15.26
CA LYS A 104 5.84 -12.94 16.16
C LYS A 104 7.17 -13.53 15.65
N GLU A 105 7.19 -14.82 15.32
CA GLU A 105 8.42 -15.50 14.89
C GLU A 105 8.95 -14.99 13.54
N TYR A 106 8.06 -14.65 12.61
CA TYR A 106 8.47 -13.98 11.36
C TYR A 106 9.10 -12.62 11.64
N ARG A 107 8.45 -11.78 12.45
CA ARG A 107 8.95 -10.43 12.75
C ARG A 107 10.30 -10.44 13.47
N ARG A 108 10.57 -11.45 14.32
CA ARG A 108 11.91 -11.64 14.93
C ARG A 108 12.99 -11.77 13.86
N VAL A 109 12.81 -12.67 12.90
CA VAL A 109 13.78 -12.90 11.81
C VAL A 109 13.87 -11.69 10.89
N MET A 110 12.73 -11.06 10.54
CA MET A 110 12.71 -9.85 9.71
C MET A 110 13.49 -8.70 10.33
N ARG A 111 13.34 -8.48 11.64
CA ARG A 111 14.07 -7.44 12.38
C ARG A 111 15.57 -7.69 12.35
N ALA A 112 15.99 -8.94 12.52
CA ALA A 112 17.39 -9.32 12.44
C ALA A 112 17.94 -9.08 11.02
N ALA A 113 17.19 -9.43 9.97
CA ALA A 113 17.55 -9.15 8.58
C ALA A 113 17.72 -7.66 8.31
N VAL A 114 16.75 -6.83 8.71
CA VAL A 114 16.87 -5.37 8.54
C VAL A 114 18.09 -4.83 9.28
N SER A 115 18.32 -5.26 10.52
CA SER A 115 19.49 -4.82 11.31
C SER A 115 20.82 -5.21 10.65
N HIS A 116 20.90 -6.43 10.11
CA HIS A 116 22.06 -6.92 9.38
C HIS A 116 22.32 -6.13 8.09
N LEU A 117 21.26 -5.83 7.33
CA LEU A 117 21.33 -5.08 6.08
C LEU A 117 21.66 -3.60 6.30
N SER A 118 21.13 -2.98 7.36
CA SER A 118 21.52 -1.61 7.75
C SER A 118 23.00 -1.54 8.15
N THR A 119 23.51 -2.53 8.90
CA THR A 119 24.92 -2.56 9.33
C THR A 119 25.89 -2.78 8.15
N SER A 120 25.45 -3.51 7.12
CA SER A 120 26.25 -3.76 5.91
C SER A 120 26.14 -2.66 4.85
N GLY A 121 25.36 -1.59 5.11
CA GLY A 121 25.16 -0.49 4.15
C GLY A 121 24.21 -0.81 2.99
N CYS A 122 23.51 -1.94 3.07
CA CYS A 122 22.53 -2.38 2.07
C CYS A 122 21.16 -1.70 2.23
N LEU A 123 20.90 -1.04 3.36
CA LEU A 123 19.74 -0.18 3.60
C LEU A 123 20.19 1.21 4.07
N ALA A 124 19.35 2.21 3.86
CA ALA A 124 19.66 3.57 4.27
C ALA A 124 19.80 3.67 5.81
N PRO A 125 20.75 4.48 6.35
CA PRO A 125 20.93 4.62 7.79
C PRO A 125 19.72 5.22 8.52
N ASP A 126 18.91 6.01 7.80
CA ASP A 126 17.70 6.69 8.28
C ASP A 126 16.42 5.88 8.01
N THR A 127 16.53 4.59 7.67
CA THR A 127 15.35 3.75 7.42
C THR A 127 14.48 3.64 8.69
N CYS A 128 13.24 4.14 8.59
CA CYS A 128 12.22 3.94 9.59
C CYS A 128 11.63 2.53 9.48
N VAL A 129 11.61 1.78 10.59
CA VAL A 129 11.09 0.40 10.63
C VAL A 129 9.85 0.36 11.51
N GLU A 130 8.72 -0.01 10.91
CA GLU A 130 7.45 -0.24 11.57
C GLU A 130 7.10 -1.73 11.51
N GLU A 131 6.30 -2.22 12.47
CA GLU A 131 5.85 -3.60 12.46
C GLU A 131 4.39 -3.75 12.85
N THR A 132 3.67 -4.62 12.15
CA THR A 132 2.28 -4.91 12.47
C THR A 132 2.18 -5.57 13.83
N ASN A 133 1.25 -5.14 14.67
CA ASN A 133 1.00 -5.71 15.99
C ASN A 133 -0.48 -6.09 16.21
N GLY A 134 -0.76 -6.78 17.31
CA GLY A 134 -2.12 -7.24 17.66
C GLY A 134 -2.59 -8.45 16.86
N GLY A 135 -3.90 -8.74 16.95
CA GLY A 135 -4.54 -9.86 16.24
C GLY A 135 -4.62 -9.62 14.72
N ILE A 136 -4.96 -10.68 13.97
CA ILE A 136 -4.94 -10.65 12.49
C ILE A 136 -5.78 -9.52 11.88
N GLY A 137 -6.93 -9.18 12.49
CA GLY A 137 -7.76 -8.06 12.04
C GLY A 137 -7.04 -6.71 12.16
N TYR A 138 -6.37 -6.47 13.29
CA TYR A 138 -5.58 -5.25 13.50
C TYR A 138 -4.39 -5.16 12.55
N GLN A 139 -3.67 -6.26 12.34
CA GLN A 139 -2.53 -6.30 11.41
C GLN A 139 -2.98 -5.99 9.97
N ARG A 140 -4.14 -6.51 9.54
CA ARG A 140 -4.73 -6.19 8.23
C ARG A 140 -5.10 -4.72 8.11
N SER A 141 -5.67 -4.13 9.16
CA SER A 141 -5.98 -2.69 9.19
C SER A 141 -4.72 -1.84 9.05
N GLN A 142 -3.66 -2.17 9.80
CA GLN A 142 -2.35 -1.50 9.74
C GLN A 142 -1.71 -1.60 8.35
N LEU A 143 -1.66 -2.80 7.75
CA LEU A 143 -1.13 -2.98 6.39
C LEU A 143 -1.92 -2.15 5.36
N GLY A 144 -3.25 -2.18 5.44
CA GLY A 144 -4.10 -1.39 4.54
C GLY A 144 -3.89 0.11 4.72
N ALA A 145 -3.75 0.58 5.96
CA ALA A 145 -3.47 1.99 6.26
C ALA A 145 -2.11 2.43 5.70
N TYR A 146 -1.06 1.62 5.90
CA TYR A 146 0.27 1.88 5.35
C TYR A 146 0.23 2.00 3.82
N LEU A 147 -0.38 1.04 3.12
CA LEU A 147 -0.48 1.05 1.65
C LEU A 147 -1.25 2.26 1.11
N ARG A 148 -2.31 2.70 1.81
CA ARG A 148 -3.06 3.91 1.42
C ARG A 148 -2.27 5.20 1.71
N ALA A 149 -1.48 5.23 2.77
CA ALA A 149 -0.66 6.38 3.12
C ALA A 149 0.48 6.59 2.11
N ILE A 150 1.20 5.53 1.73
CA ILE A 150 2.29 5.66 0.75
C ILE A 150 1.78 6.02 -0.66
N ALA A 151 0.50 5.78 -0.95
CA ALA A 151 -0.15 6.23 -2.18
C ALA A 151 -0.48 7.73 -2.19
N LYS A 152 -0.24 8.43 -1.08
CA LYS A 152 -0.49 9.87 -0.90
C LYS A 152 0.78 10.55 -0.39
N PRO A 153 1.89 10.50 -1.15
CA PRO A 153 3.17 11.06 -0.71
C PRO A 153 3.09 12.58 -0.47
N ASP A 154 4.00 13.13 0.35
CA ASP A 154 4.00 14.55 0.73
C ASP A 154 4.09 15.51 -0.47
N ASP A 155 4.78 15.11 -1.53
CA ASP A 155 4.86 15.90 -2.77
C ASP A 155 3.50 16.03 -3.49
N ASN A 156 2.56 15.14 -3.19
CA ASN A 156 1.17 15.20 -3.61
C ASN A 156 0.33 16.15 -2.75
N VAL A 157 0.77 16.57 -1.57
CA VAL A 157 0.06 17.55 -0.73
C VAL A 157 0.29 18.95 -1.29
N VAL A 158 -0.79 19.69 -1.57
CA VAL A 158 -0.77 21.06 -2.12
C VAL A 158 -1.23 22.12 -1.12
N GLY A 159 -1.74 21.70 0.03
CA GLY A 159 -2.25 22.58 1.07
C GLY A 159 -2.99 21.82 2.16
N PHE A 160 -3.68 22.55 3.01
CA PHE A 160 -4.47 22.00 4.11
C PHE A 160 -5.80 22.74 4.25
N GLN A 161 -6.86 22.01 4.58
CA GLN A 161 -8.12 22.60 4.99
C GLN A 161 -7.98 23.30 6.37
N PRO A 162 -8.90 24.20 6.75
CA PRO A 162 -8.83 24.89 8.05
C PRO A 162 -8.78 23.95 9.27
N ASN A 163 -9.30 22.73 9.14
CA ASN A 163 -9.27 21.70 10.18
C ASN A 163 -7.98 20.86 10.18
N GLY A 164 -6.99 21.18 9.32
CA GLY A 164 -5.73 20.46 9.17
C GLY A 164 -5.78 19.25 8.22
N THR A 165 -6.90 18.97 7.55
CA THR A 165 -6.98 17.87 6.58
C THR A 165 -6.11 18.19 5.35
N PRO A 166 -5.19 17.31 4.92
CA PRO A 166 -4.38 17.54 3.72
C PRO A 166 -5.23 17.65 2.45
N LEU A 167 -4.87 18.60 1.59
CA LEU A 167 -5.38 18.74 0.23
C LEU A 167 -4.37 18.15 -0.74
N TYR A 168 -4.82 17.29 -1.64
CA TYR A 168 -3.97 16.54 -2.56
C TYR A 168 -4.06 17.05 -4.00
N ARG A 169 -2.95 17.03 -4.73
CA ARG A 169 -2.90 17.34 -6.17
C ARG A 169 -3.66 16.30 -6.98
N ARG A 170 -3.55 15.03 -6.58
CA ARG A 170 -4.17 13.87 -7.21
C ARG A 170 -4.66 12.86 -6.17
N LEU A 171 -5.82 12.25 -6.41
CA LEU A 171 -6.32 11.11 -5.64
C LEU A 171 -6.92 10.07 -6.61
N GLY A 172 -6.26 8.93 -6.70
CA GLY A 172 -6.63 7.90 -7.67
C GLY A 172 -6.44 8.43 -9.10
N VAL A 173 -7.48 8.29 -9.92
CA VAL A 173 -7.45 8.74 -11.32
C VAL A 173 -7.72 10.24 -11.49
N TYR A 174 -8.05 10.96 -10.42
CA TYR A 174 -8.51 12.35 -10.47
C TYR A 174 -7.44 13.32 -9.98
N ALA A 175 -7.29 14.45 -10.66
CA ALA A 175 -6.47 15.58 -10.27
C ALA A 175 -7.31 16.86 -10.06
N ILE A 176 -6.77 17.79 -9.27
CA ILE A 176 -7.36 19.14 -9.15
C ILE A 176 -7.42 19.76 -10.55
N GLY A 177 -8.57 20.35 -10.89
CA GLY A 177 -8.84 20.96 -12.19
C GLY A 177 -9.50 20.03 -13.21
N ASP A 178 -9.58 18.72 -12.95
CA ASP A 178 -10.23 17.78 -13.87
C ASP A 178 -11.72 18.10 -14.05
N SER A 179 -12.18 18.00 -15.31
CA SER A 179 -13.61 18.01 -15.65
C SER A 179 -14.18 16.61 -15.49
N VAL A 180 -15.27 16.49 -14.73
CA VAL A 180 -15.90 15.22 -14.36
C VAL A 180 -17.42 15.29 -14.54
N GLN A 181 -18.05 14.12 -14.55
CA GLN A 181 -19.50 13.98 -14.48
C GLN A 181 -19.90 13.46 -13.10
N VAL A 182 -20.81 14.16 -12.44
CA VAL A 182 -21.39 13.77 -11.15
C VAL A 182 -22.54 12.80 -11.40
N ALA A 183 -22.41 11.57 -10.89
CA ALA A 183 -23.44 10.54 -10.97
C ALA A 183 -24.10 10.30 -9.60
N TYR A 184 -25.40 10.56 -9.50
CA TYR A 184 -26.15 10.41 -8.25
C TYR A 184 -26.55 8.94 -8.00
N ARG A 185 -25.72 8.16 -7.30
CA ARG A 185 -26.05 6.73 -7.02
C ARG A 185 -27.39 6.52 -6.33
N ALA A 186 -27.77 7.41 -5.41
CA ALA A 186 -29.05 7.33 -4.70
C ALA A 186 -30.25 7.71 -5.58
N ARG A 187 -30.01 8.36 -6.73
CA ARG A 187 -31.00 8.84 -7.69
C ARG A 187 -30.49 8.61 -9.11
N PRO A 188 -30.37 7.34 -9.54
CA PRO A 188 -29.82 6.98 -10.85
C PRO A 188 -30.71 7.45 -12.02
N ASP A 189 -31.94 7.86 -11.73
CA ASP A 189 -32.87 8.50 -12.65
C ASP A 189 -32.47 9.92 -13.07
N LEU A 190 -31.61 10.59 -12.28
CA LEU A 190 -31.15 11.94 -12.59
C LEU A 190 -30.00 11.91 -13.61
N PRO A 191 -29.98 12.84 -14.58
CA PRO A 191 -28.87 12.94 -15.52
C PRO A 191 -27.57 13.29 -14.78
N ALA A 192 -26.46 12.74 -15.27
CA ALA A 192 -25.15 13.14 -14.78
C ALA A 192 -24.89 14.60 -15.12
N ARG A 193 -24.21 15.31 -14.22
CA ARG A 193 -24.00 16.75 -14.33
C ARG A 193 -22.52 17.10 -14.42
N PRO A 194 -22.12 18.03 -15.31
CA PRO A 194 -20.72 18.39 -15.47
C PRO A 194 -20.24 19.21 -14.27
N ALA A 195 -19.05 18.90 -13.79
CA ALA A 195 -18.39 19.61 -12.70
C ALA A 195 -16.88 19.67 -12.92
N ARG A 196 -16.21 20.55 -12.18
CA ARG A 196 -14.75 20.62 -12.09
C ARG A 196 -14.30 20.36 -10.66
N ILE A 197 -13.24 19.58 -10.50
CA ILE A 197 -12.63 19.31 -9.19
C ILE A 197 -11.83 20.53 -8.73
N GLU A 198 -12.12 21.02 -7.53
CA GLU A 198 -11.40 22.15 -6.91
C GLU A 198 -10.44 21.69 -5.81
N GLU A 199 -10.87 20.69 -5.03
CA GLU A 199 -10.08 20.13 -3.93
C GLU A 199 -10.22 18.61 -3.90
N LEU A 200 -9.18 17.92 -3.46
CA LEU A 200 -9.15 16.47 -3.23
C LEU A 200 -8.62 16.21 -1.83
N PHE A 201 -9.32 15.42 -1.02
CA PHE A 201 -8.97 15.18 0.38
C PHE A 201 -9.55 13.87 0.91
N ASP A 202 -9.08 13.46 2.08
CA ASP A 202 -9.65 12.34 2.83
C ASP A 202 -10.80 12.80 3.72
N SER A 203 -11.92 12.09 3.67
CA SER A 203 -12.99 12.24 4.66
C SER A 203 -13.16 10.94 5.45
N PRO A 204 -13.87 10.96 6.60
CA PRO A 204 -14.22 9.74 7.33
C PRO A 204 -14.98 8.70 6.48
N ARG A 205 -15.55 9.10 5.33
CA ARG A 205 -16.27 8.23 4.40
C ARG A 205 -15.43 7.78 3.19
N GLY A 206 -14.16 8.17 3.13
CA GLY A 206 -13.22 7.84 2.05
C GLY A 206 -12.74 9.07 1.27
N ASP A 207 -12.08 8.79 0.14
CA ASP A 207 -11.56 9.82 -0.78
C ASP A 207 -12.71 10.69 -1.31
N THR A 208 -12.57 12.00 -1.17
CA THR A 208 -13.61 13.01 -1.44
C THR A 208 -13.06 14.14 -2.31
N ALA A 209 -13.91 14.68 -3.17
CA ALA A 209 -13.66 15.92 -3.89
C ALA A 209 -14.59 17.04 -3.40
N SER A 210 -14.07 18.27 -3.41
CA SER A 210 -14.90 19.45 -3.55
C SER A 210 -15.02 19.79 -5.02
N ILE A 211 -16.24 20.10 -5.48
CA ILE A 211 -16.52 20.37 -6.89
C ILE A 211 -17.25 21.70 -7.11
N ALA A 212 -16.95 22.31 -8.26
CA ALA A 212 -17.74 23.39 -8.85
C ALA A 212 -18.58 22.83 -10.01
N MET A 213 -19.90 22.89 -9.87
CA MET A 213 -20.84 22.48 -10.91
C MET A 213 -20.77 23.47 -12.08
N LEU A 214 -20.64 22.97 -13.31
CA LEU A 214 -20.43 23.79 -14.50
C LEU A 214 -21.74 24.22 -15.19
N ASP A 215 -22.87 23.64 -14.76
CA ASP A 215 -24.20 23.85 -15.33
C ASP A 215 -25.10 24.75 -14.45
N VAL A 216 -24.53 25.43 -13.46
CA VAL A 216 -25.23 26.40 -12.58
C VAL A 216 -24.77 27.83 -12.84
N LYS A 217 -25.66 28.78 -12.53
CA LYS A 217 -25.36 30.21 -12.64
C LYS A 217 -24.10 30.56 -11.82
N PRO A 218 -23.22 31.45 -12.33
CA PRO A 218 -22.09 31.97 -11.56
C PRO A 218 -22.56 32.49 -10.19
N GLY A 219 -21.92 32.03 -9.11
CA GLY A 219 -22.25 32.43 -7.74
C GLY A 219 -23.26 31.54 -7.00
N ALA A 220 -23.79 30.48 -7.62
CA ALA A 220 -24.42 29.38 -6.87
C ALA A 220 -23.38 28.75 -5.92
N PRO A 221 -23.76 28.28 -4.72
CA PRO A 221 -22.81 27.73 -3.75
C PRO A 221 -22.02 26.57 -4.40
N ALA A 222 -20.78 26.88 -4.78
CA ALA A 222 -19.75 25.92 -5.11
C ALA A 222 -19.35 25.25 -3.80
N GLN A 223 -18.93 23.98 -3.86
CA GLN A 223 -18.67 23.10 -2.70
C GLN A 223 -19.85 22.23 -2.28
N THR A 224 -20.11 21.22 -3.10
CA THR A 224 -20.66 19.95 -2.61
C THR A 224 -19.50 18.99 -2.42
N TRP A 225 -19.31 18.48 -1.21
CA TRP A 225 -18.40 17.36 -0.98
C TRP A 225 -19.00 16.10 -1.57
N ILE A 226 -18.27 15.48 -2.49
CA ILE A 226 -18.72 14.30 -3.20
C ILE A 226 -17.68 13.18 -3.12
N SER A 227 -18.14 11.96 -2.89
CA SER A 227 -17.27 10.79 -2.96
C SER A 227 -16.69 10.66 -4.37
N LEU A 228 -15.38 10.37 -4.48
CA LEU A 228 -14.77 10.11 -5.79
C LEU A 228 -15.43 8.93 -6.52
N SER A 229 -16.10 8.05 -5.78
CA SER A 229 -16.87 6.94 -6.32
C SER A 229 -18.12 7.36 -7.10
N ASP A 230 -18.60 8.59 -6.89
CA ASP A 230 -19.77 9.17 -7.54
C ASP A 230 -19.38 10.08 -8.70
N LEU A 231 -18.08 10.16 -9.01
CA LEU A 231 -17.55 10.85 -10.16
C LEU A 231 -17.28 9.87 -11.29
N LYS A 232 -17.42 10.35 -12.52
CA LYS A 232 -16.96 9.69 -13.74
C LYS A 232 -16.02 10.64 -14.49
N PRO A 233 -14.85 10.18 -14.97
CA PRO A 233 -14.02 10.98 -15.85
C PRO A 233 -14.81 11.37 -17.10
N VAL A 234 -14.70 12.63 -17.53
CA VAL A 234 -15.06 12.97 -18.91
C VAL A 234 -13.91 12.43 -19.76
N HIS A 235 -14.09 11.25 -20.37
CA HIS A 235 -13.10 10.75 -21.32
C HIS A 235 -12.81 11.85 -22.36
N ALA A 236 -11.54 12.26 -22.45
CA ALA A 236 -11.02 13.07 -23.54
C ALA A 236 -10.91 12.23 -24.81
#